data_AF-A0A538SYT7-F1
#
_entry.id   AF-A0A538SYT7-F1
#
_cell.length_a   1.000
_cell.length_b   1.000
_cell.length_c   1.000
_cell.angle_alpha   90.00
_cell.angle_beta   90.00
_cell.angle_gamma   90.00
#
_symmetry.space_group_name_H-M   'P 1'
#
loop_
_entity.id
_entity.type
_entity.pdbx_description
1 polymer ?
#
loop_
_entity_poly.entity_id
_entity_poly.type
_entity_poly.pdbx_seq_one_letter_code
_entity_poly.pdbx_strand_id
1 'polypeptide(L)'
;MARWGGEEFALILSAETTPSEARDICERLRLKIQNLAIVVPTLEGHENAVRATMSFGGAMFPADVSLRVDRTRGLDQEGREKIAHELWNRANMNLRTAKSSGKNQ
;
A
#
# COMPACT_ATOMS: atom_id res chain seq x y z
N MET A 1 5.27 -7.39 -4.64
CA MET A 1 3.93 -7.42 -4.02
C MET A 1 3.83 -8.67 -3.17
N ALA A 2 3.23 -8.57 -1.98
CA ALA A 2 3.05 -9.70 -1.07
C ALA A 2 1.65 -9.65 -0.44
N ARG A 3 1.12 -10.82 -0.08
CA ARG A 3 -0.04 -10.92 0.80
C ARG A 3 0.45 -10.71 2.24
N TRP A 4 -0.09 -9.71 2.93
CA TRP A 4 0.29 -9.41 4.30
C TRP A 4 -0.48 -10.28 5.29
N GLY A 5 -1.81 -10.29 5.19
CA GLY A 5 -2.65 -11.11 6.06
C GLY A 5 -4.14 -10.90 5.77
N GLY A 6 -4.95 -11.95 5.89
CA GLY A 6 -6.39 -11.87 5.60
C GLY A 6 -6.65 -11.33 4.18
N GLU A 7 -7.19 -10.12 4.12
CA GLU A 7 -7.53 -9.33 2.92
C GLU A 7 -6.49 -8.25 2.55
N GLU A 8 -5.39 -8.15 3.29
CA GLU A 8 -4.40 -7.09 3.15
C GLU A 8 -3.22 -7.50 2.26
N PHE A 9 -2.77 -6.55 1.44
CA PHE A 9 -1.64 -6.69 0.52
C PHE A 9 -0.63 -5.56 0.75
N ALA A 10 0.66 -5.88 0.59
CA ALA A 10 1.75 -4.92 0.67
C ALA A 10 2.50 -4.80 -0.65
N LEU A 11 2.84 -3.56 -1.02
CA LEU A 11 3.67 -3.24 -2.17
C LEU A 11 4.91 -2.49 -1.69
N ILE A 12 6.08 -2.99 -2.08
CA ILE A 12 7.36 -2.30 -1.87
C ILE A 12 7.79 -1.75 -3.22
N LEU A 13 7.97 -0.44 -3.30
CA LEU A 13 8.51 0.26 -4.46
C LEU A 13 10.01 0.46 -4.21
N SER A 14 10.82 -0.49 -4.68
CA SER A 14 12.26 -0.53 -4.39
C SER A 14 13.11 0.29 -5.37
N ALA A 15 12.57 0.63 -6.54
CA ALA A 15 13.19 1.59 -7.43
C ALA A 15 13.06 3.00 -6.80
N GLU A 16 14.02 3.88 -7.10
CA GLU A 16 13.87 5.29 -6.74
C GLU A 16 12.56 5.81 -7.33
N THR A 17 11.62 6.12 -6.43
CA THR A 17 10.25 6.49 -6.77
C THR A 17 9.94 7.77 -6.03
N THR A 18 9.41 8.75 -6.75
CA THR A 18 8.95 10.01 -6.18
C THR A 18 7.55 9.86 -5.56
N PRO A 19 7.13 10.76 -4.65
CA PRO A 19 5.77 10.75 -4.10
C PRO A 19 4.66 10.82 -5.16
N SER A 20 4.89 11.58 -6.24
CA SER A 20 3.97 11.66 -7.38
C SER A 20 3.86 10.32 -8.11
N GLU A 21 4.97 9.67 -8.42
CA GLU A 21 4.95 8.37 -9.10
C GLU A 21 4.31 7.29 -8.24
N ALA A 22 4.59 7.26 -6.94
CA ALA A 22 3.96 6.34 -6.01
C ALA A 22 2.43 6.53 -6.00
N ARG A 23 1.97 7.79 -5.99
CA ARG A 23 0.55 8.12 -6.08
C ARG A 23 -0.06 7.67 -7.41
N ASP A 24 0.60 7.92 -8.52
CA ASP A 24 0.15 7.53 -9.85
C ASP A 24 0.06 6.00 -10.00
N ILE A 25 1.04 5.27 -9.46
CA ILE A 25 1.02 3.80 -9.43
C ILE A 25 -0.19 3.30 -8.65
N CYS A 26 -0.42 3.83 -7.45
CA CYS A 26 -1.55 3.46 -6.60
C CYS A 26 -2.90 3.79 -7.27
N GLU A 27 -3.04 4.97 -7.86
CA GLU A 27 -4.27 5.38 -8.53
C GLU A 27 -4.57 4.51 -9.76
N ARG A 28 -3.55 4.16 -10.53
CA ARG A 28 -3.69 3.21 -11.65
C ARG A 28 -4.15 1.84 -11.19
N LEU A 29 -3.63 1.34 -10.06
CA LEU A 29 -4.07 0.07 -9.49
C LEU A 29 -5.52 0.17 -8.98
N ARG A 30 -5.85 1.24 -8.28
CA ARG A 30 -7.20 1.52 -7.76
C ARG A 30 -8.24 1.51 -8.88
N LEU A 31 -7.99 2.25 -9.96
CA LEU A 31 -8.87 2.32 -11.12
C LEU A 31 -8.98 0.98 -11.85
N LYS A 32 -7.88 0.22 -11.99
CA LYS A 32 -7.91 -1.11 -12.59
C LYS A 32 -8.78 -2.07 -11.78
N ILE A 33 -8.66 -2.07 -10.46
CA ILE A 33 -9.44 -2.94 -9.57
C ILE A 33 -10.92 -2.52 -9.58
N GLN A 34 -11.21 -1.23 -9.47
CA GLN A 34 -12.58 -0.71 -9.51
C GLN A 34 -13.33 -1.09 -10.80
N ASN A 35 -12.62 -1.12 -11.93
CA ASN A 35 -13.19 -1.44 -13.22
C ASN A 35 -13.24 -2.95 -13.53
N LEU A 36 -12.61 -3.78 -12.69
CA LEU A 36 -12.63 -5.22 -12.86
C LEU A 36 -14.01 -5.77 -12.47
N ALA A 37 -14.65 -6.48 -13.40
CA ALA A 37 -15.80 -7.32 -13.10
C ALA A 37 -15.28 -8.72 -12.74
N ILE A 38 -15.35 -9.06 -11.46
CA ILE A 38 -14.92 -10.38 -10.97
C ILE A 38 -16.12 -11.32 -11.15
N VAL A 39 -16.02 -12.22 -12.12
CA VAL A 39 -17.05 -13.23 -12.36
C VAL A 39 -16.90 -14.33 -11.32
N VAL A 40 -17.95 -14.55 -10.53
CA VAL A 40 -17.99 -15.59 -9.49
C VAL A 40 -19.16 -16.54 -9.75
N PRO A 41 -18.97 -17.87 -9.60
CA PRO A 41 -20.07 -18.81 -9.69
C PRO A 41 -20.98 -18.68 -8.46
N THR A 42 -22.29 -18.71 -8.68
CA THR A 42 -23.31 -18.77 -7.63
C THR A 42 -23.65 -20.22 -7.29
N LEU A 43 -24.30 -20.43 -6.14
CA LEU A 43 -24.77 -21.76 -5.72
C LEU A 43 -25.78 -22.38 -6.70
N GLU A 44 -26.45 -21.55 -7.49
CA GLU A 44 -27.44 -21.93 -8.49
C GLU A 44 -26.80 -22.29 -9.86
N GLY A 45 -25.46 -22.21 -9.97
CA GLY A 45 -24.74 -22.53 -11.20
C GLY A 45 -24.69 -21.38 -12.22
N HIS A 46 -25.19 -20.20 -11.87
CA HIS A 46 -25.11 -18.99 -12.70
C HIS A 46 -23.85 -18.18 -12.37
N GLU A 47 -23.30 -17.49 -13.36
CA GLU A 47 -22.21 -16.53 -13.17
C GLU A 47 -22.77 -15.17 -12.72
N ASN A 48 -22.17 -14.57 -11.68
CA ASN A 48 -22.48 -13.22 -11.24
C ASN A 48 -21.24 -12.33 -11.27
N ALA A 49 -21.37 -11.11 -11.76
CA ALA A 49 -20.28 -10.14 -11.81
C ALA A 49 -20.25 -9.30 -10.52
N VAL A 50 -19.22 -9.50 -9.71
CA VAL A 50 -18.98 -8.72 -8.49
C VAL A 50 -17.96 -7.62 -8.77
N ARG A 51 -18.27 -6.41 -8.29
CA ARG A 51 -17.38 -5.26 -8.33
C ARG A 51 -16.65 -5.17 -6.99
N ALA A 52 -15.34 -4.94 -7.04
CA ALA A 52 -14.52 -4.71 -5.86
C ALA A 52 -13.77 -3.38 -5.98
N THR A 53 -13.44 -2.78 -4.85
CA THR A 53 -12.59 -1.58 -4.77
C THR A 53 -11.48 -1.81 -3.77
N MET A 54 -10.37 -1.11 -3.92
CA MET A 54 -9.24 -1.17 -2.99
C MET A 54 -8.95 0.23 -2.45
N SER A 55 -8.55 0.31 -1.17
CA SER A 55 -8.04 1.55 -0.58
C SER A 55 -6.55 1.39 -0.31
N PHE A 56 -5.78 2.45 -0.48
CA PHE A 56 -4.33 2.43 -0.37
C PHE A 56 -3.86 3.33 0.78
N GLY A 57 -2.78 2.90 1.42
CA GLY A 57 -2.02 3.70 2.36
C GLY A 57 -0.55 3.40 2.18
N GLY A 58 0.27 4.44 2.06
CA GLY A 58 1.69 4.31 1.79
C GLY A 58 2.50 5.29 2.64
N ALA A 59 3.79 5.00 2.74
CA ALA A 59 4.79 5.86 3.35
C ALA A 59 6.12 5.66 2.61
N MET A 60 6.96 6.70 2.61
CA MET A 60 8.20 6.75 1.85
C MET A 60 9.37 7.14 2.72
N PHE A 61 10.51 6.51 2.47
CA PHE A 61 11.79 6.94 3.03
C PHE A 61 12.57 7.72 1.94
N PRO A 62 13.20 8.86 2.26
CA PRO A 62 13.23 9.52 3.57
C PRO A 62 12.09 10.52 3.81
N ALA A 63 11.13 10.66 2.89
CA ALA A 63 10.15 11.75 2.90
C ALA A 63 9.22 11.76 4.13
N ASP A 64 8.67 10.61 4.50
CA ASP A 64 7.75 10.46 5.64
C ASP A 64 8.46 9.99 6.91
N VAL A 65 9.58 9.28 6.73
CA VAL A 65 10.39 8.72 7.80
C VAL A 65 11.83 9.13 7.55
N SER A 66 12.29 10.12 8.30
CA SER A 66 13.69 10.53 8.26
C SER A 66 14.47 9.89 9.40
N LEU A 67 15.72 9.54 9.15
CA LEU A 67 16.67 9.28 10.21
C LEU A 67 17.69 10.41 10.29
N ARG A 68 18.01 10.82 11.52
CA ARG A 68 19.26 11.53 11.81
C ARG A 68 20.40 10.51 11.79
N VAL A 69 20.80 10.06 10.60
CA VAL A 69 21.96 9.16 10.46
C VAL A 69 23.21 10.01 10.32
N ASP A 70 24.23 9.72 11.13
CA ASP A 70 25.58 10.14 10.83
C ASP A 70 26.00 9.47 9.52
N ARG A 71 26.11 10.28 8.45
CA ARG A 71 26.43 9.81 7.09
C ARG A 71 27.74 9.02 7.02
N THR A 72 28.60 9.11 8.04
CA THR A 72 29.88 8.40 8.10
C THR A 72 29.78 6.96 8.62
N ARG A 73 28.71 6.59 9.34
CA ARG A 73 28.60 5.27 10.01
C ARG A 73 27.59 4.30 9.39
N GLY A 74 26.91 4.70 8.31
CA GLY A 74 25.90 3.87 7.68
C GLY A 74 24.72 3.56 8.62
N LEU A 75 23.87 2.62 8.21
CA LEU A 75 22.71 2.16 8.97
C LEU A 75 22.99 0.79 9.58
N ASP A 76 22.99 0.72 10.91
CA ASP A 76 23.04 -0.55 11.63
C ASP A 76 21.69 -1.29 11.55
N GLN A 77 21.69 -2.53 12.04
CA GLN A 77 20.51 -3.40 12.01
C GLN A 77 19.32 -2.76 12.74
N GLU A 78 19.56 -2.20 13.93
CA GLU A 78 18.53 -1.56 14.75
C GLU A 78 17.92 -0.35 14.04
N GLY A 79 18.74 0.49 13.41
CA GLY A 79 18.28 1.63 12.63
C GLY A 79 17.40 1.22 11.44
N ARG A 80 17.75 0.13 10.75
CA ARG A 80 16.93 -0.42 9.65
C ARG A 80 15.59 -0.93 10.14
N GLU A 81 15.57 -1.66 11.24
CA GLU A 81 14.33 -2.18 11.85
C GLU A 81 13.42 -1.04 12.30
N LYS A 82 13.99 0.02 12.90
CA LYS A 82 13.25 1.20 13.30
C LYS A 82 12.61 1.94 12.13
N ILE A 83 13.34 2.12 11.02
CA ILE A 83 12.77 2.70 9.79
C ILE A 83 11.62 1.84 9.27
N ALA A 84 11.85 0.53 9.14
CA ALA A 84 10.85 -0.39 8.60
C ALA A 84 9.56 -0.35 9.45
N HIS A 85 9.70 -0.32 10.78
CA HIS A 85 8.59 -0.22 11.70
C HIS A 85 7.81 1.10 11.54
N GLU A 86 8.51 2.23 11.47
CA GLU A 86 7.87 3.55 11.33
C GLU A 86 7.20 3.71 9.95
N LEU A 87 7.83 3.23 8.87
CA LEU A 87 7.22 3.22 7.54
C LEU A 87 5.93 2.41 7.53
N TRP A 88 5.95 1.23 8.16
CA TRP A 88 4.77 0.38 8.27
C TRP A 88 3.65 1.04 9.06
N ASN A 89 3.96 1.67 10.20
CA ASN A 89 2.98 2.38 11.02
C ASN A 89 2.36 3.55 10.25
N ARG A 90 3.17 4.36 9.56
CA ARG A 90 2.72 5.47 8.71
C ARG A 90 1.80 4.99 7.59
N ALA A 91 2.22 3.96 6.85
CA ALA A 91 1.42 3.39 5.77
C ALA A 91 0.05 2.90 6.28
N ASN A 92 0.02 2.23 7.44
CA ASN A 92 -1.23 1.77 8.04
C ASN A 92 -2.14 2.90 8.53
N MET A 93 -1.59 3.96 9.11
CA MET A 93 -2.37 5.15 9.48
C MET A 93 -3.01 5.80 8.24
N ASN A 94 -2.26 5.90 7.15
CA ASN A 94 -2.76 6.43 5.89
C ASN A 94 -3.84 5.52 5.29
N LEU A 95 -3.67 4.20 5.37
CA LEU A 95 -4.68 3.24 4.92
C LEU A 95 -5.98 3.34 5.74
N ARG A 96 -5.86 3.47 7.07
CA ARG A 96 -7.02 3.69 7.96
C ARG A 96 -7.74 4.98 7.60
N THR A 97 -6.99 6.04 7.31
CA THR A 97 -7.54 7.32 6.87
C THR A 97 -8.34 7.13 5.58
N ALA A 98 -7.76 6.50 4.55
CA ALA A 98 -8.44 6.21 3.29
C ALA A 98 -9.72 5.37 3.48
N LYS A 99 -9.69 4.37 4.37
CA LYS A 99 -10.87 3.56 4.72
C LYS A 99 -11.96 4.39 5.41
N SER A 100 -11.57 5.34 6.26
CA SER A 100 -12.50 6.20 7.01
C SER A 100 -13.08 7.36 6.19
N SER A 101 -12.37 7.83 5.16
CA SER A 101 -12.77 8.96 4.31
C SER A 101 -13.70 8.59 3.15
N GLY A 102 -14.27 7.38 3.17
CA GLY A 102 -15.20 6.91 2.14
C GLY A 102 -14.74 5.67 1.36
N LYS A 103 -13.53 5.16 1.63
CA LYS A 103 -12.90 4.03 0.93
C LYS A 103 -12.65 4.34 -0.56
N ASN A 104 -12.01 3.39 -1.25
CA ASN A 104 -11.68 3.51 -2.67
C ASN A 104 -10.87 4.79 -2.98
N GLN A 105 -9.85 5.02 -2.16
CA GLN A 105 -8.89 6.13 -2.23
C GLN A 105 -7.50 5.60 -1.92
#